data_AF-A0A8J8DD77-F1
#
_entry.id   AF-A0A8J8DD77-F1
#
_cell.length_a   1.000
_cell.length_b   1.000
_cell.length_c   1.000
_cell.angle_alpha   90.00
_cell.angle_beta   90.00
_cell.angle_gamma   90.00
#
_symmetry.space_group_name_H-M   'P 1'
#
loop_
_entity.id
_entity.type
_entity.pdbx_description
1 polymer ?
#
loop_
_entity_poly.entity_id
_entity_poly.type
_entity_poly.pdbx_seq_one_letter_code
_entity_poly.pdbx_strand_id
1 'polypeptide(L)'
;MEEILREGIYWAFMGRPFEVLPFLRGKLLSEVAKLNGASEDARLEIERLLKELEGLYKEISMSEKVSEEQIKEILAYREKLVKVVYG
;
A
#
# COMPACT_ATOMS: atom_id res chain seq x y z
N MET A 1 -6.37 -5.33 6.12
CA MET A 1 -5.66 -4.37 5.24
C MET A 1 -4.75 -3.49 6.07
N GLU A 2 -5.25 -2.94 7.17
CA GLU A 2 -4.45 -2.21 8.16
C GLU A 2 -3.27 -3.00 8.73
N GLU A 3 -3.48 -4.25 9.18
CA GLU A 3 -2.38 -5.10 9.66
C GLU A 3 -1.29 -5.30 8.61
N ILE A 4 -1.67 -5.47 7.35
CA ILE A 4 -0.71 -5.66 6.25
C ILE A 4 0.12 -4.39 6.01
N LEU A 5 -0.50 -3.21 6.12
CA LEU A 5 0.23 -1.93 6.03
C LEU A 5 1.16 -1.75 7.22
N ARG A 6 0.71 -2.07 8.45
CA ARG A 6 1.55 -2.04 9.66
C ARG A 6 2.73 -2.99 9.55
N GLU A 7 2.51 -4.22 9.08
CA GLU A 7 3.58 -5.16 8.76
C GLU A 7 4.53 -4.54 7.74
N GLY A 8 4.02 -3.97 6.64
CA GLY A 8 4.83 -3.28 5.63
C GLY A 8 5.79 -2.24 6.20
N ILE A 9 5.40 -1.50 7.24
CA ILE A 9 6.27 -0.57 7.97
C ILE A 9 7.44 -1.31 8.63
N TYR A 10 7.16 -2.42 9.34
CA TYR A 10 8.21 -3.24 9.97
C TYR A 10 9.15 -3.84 8.93
N TRP A 11 8.64 -4.36 7.82
CA TRP A 11 9.46 -4.91 6.73
C TRP A 11 10.31 -3.82 6.06
N ALA A 12 9.74 -2.63 5.83
CA ALA A 12 10.47 -1.48 5.28
C ALA A 12 11.61 -1.04 6.21
N PHE A 13 11.34 -0.95 7.51
CA PHE A 13 12.36 -0.62 8.51
C PHE A 13 13.48 -1.68 8.59
N MET A 14 13.16 -2.97 8.36
CA MET A 14 14.15 -4.05 8.29
C MET A 14 14.87 -4.17 6.93
N GLY A 15 14.71 -3.19 6.03
CA GLY A 15 15.36 -3.20 4.71
C GLY A 15 14.71 -4.13 3.68
N ARG A 16 13.48 -4.60 3.92
CA ARG A 16 12.68 -5.44 3.02
C ARG A 16 11.35 -4.79 2.63
N PRO A 17 11.32 -3.53 2.17
CA PRO A 17 10.08 -2.81 1.86
C PRO A 17 9.24 -3.44 0.75
N PHE A 18 9.82 -4.33 -0.06
CA PHE A 18 9.21 -4.84 -1.29
C PHE A 18 8.48 -6.18 -1.12
N GLU A 19 8.58 -6.86 0.02
CA GLU A 19 7.96 -8.19 0.17
C GLU A 19 6.44 -8.09 0.36
N VAL A 20 5.94 -6.98 0.91
CA VAL A 20 4.52 -6.80 1.22
C VAL A 20 3.70 -6.30 0.02
N LEU A 21 4.32 -5.54 -0.88
CA LEU A 21 3.62 -4.90 -2.00
C LEU A 21 3.05 -5.89 -3.03
N PRO A 22 3.76 -6.96 -3.46
CA PRO A 22 3.20 -7.96 -4.38
C PRO A 22 1.96 -8.65 -3.80
N PHE A 23 1.97 -8.96 -2.51
CA PHE A 23 0.82 -9.53 -1.82
C PHE A 23 -0.35 -8.55 -1.77
N LEU A 24 -0.10 -7.29 -1.38
CA LEU A 24 -1.12 -6.24 -1.35
C LEU A 24 -1.74 -6.04 -2.74
N ARG A 25 -0.89 -5.98 -3.78
CA ARG A 25 -1.29 -5.85 -5.17
C ARG A 25 -2.22 -6.98 -5.61
N GLY A 26 -1.82 -8.23 -5.40
CA GLY A 26 -2.64 -9.39 -5.76
C GLY A 26 -4.01 -9.36 -5.08
N LYS A 27 -4.04 -9.01 -3.80
CA LYS A 27 -5.28 -8.91 -3.02
C LYS A 27 -6.19 -7.79 -3.54
N LEU A 28 -5.66 -6.58 -3.74
CA LEU A 28 -6.44 -5.42 -4.19
C LEU A 28 -6.99 -5.60 -5.60
N LEU A 29 -6.18 -6.10 -6.54
CA LEU A 29 -6.63 -6.38 -7.90
C LEU A 29 -7.69 -7.48 -7.94
N SER A 30 -7.56 -8.51 -7.09
CA SER A 30 -8.59 -9.54 -6.97
C SER A 30 -9.91 -8.97 -6.43
N GLU A 31 -9.87 -8.04 -5.48
CA GLU A 31 -11.09 -7.45 -4.92
C GLU A 31 -11.75 -6.47 -5.90
N VAL A 32 -10.98 -5.66 -6.63
CA VAL A 32 -11.51 -4.80 -7.70
C VAL A 32 -12.11 -5.62 -8.83
N ALA A 33 -11.49 -6.72 -9.23
CA ALA A 33 -12.07 -7.61 -10.24
C ALA A 33 -13.45 -8.16 -9.81
N LYS A 34 -13.62 -8.48 -8.53
CA LYS A 34 -14.90 -8.98 -7.98
C LYS A 34 -15.97 -7.89 -7.87
N LEU A 35 -15.60 -6.70 -7.39
CA LEU A 35 -16.56 -5.65 -7.02
C LEU A 35 -16.86 -4.68 -8.17
N ASN A 36 -15.84 -4.36 -8.98
CA ASN A 36 -15.89 -3.31 -10.00
C ASN A 36 -15.83 -3.87 -11.44
N GLY A 37 -16.05 -5.18 -11.61
CA GLY A 37 -16.17 -5.82 -12.92
C GLY A 37 -14.93 -5.69 -13.81
N ALA A 38 -13.74 -5.70 -13.21
CA ALA A 38 -12.46 -5.45 -13.89
C ALA A 38 -12.34 -4.05 -14.53
N SER A 39 -12.88 -3.03 -13.86
CA SER A 39 -12.62 -1.62 -14.20
C SER A 39 -11.12 -1.34 -14.33
N GLU A 40 -10.70 -0.94 -15.53
CA GLU A 40 -9.31 -0.59 -15.81
C GLU A 40 -8.89 0.68 -15.06
N ASP A 41 -9.80 1.63 -14.84
CA ASP A 41 -9.54 2.84 -14.06
C ASP A 41 -9.24 2.51 -12.59
N ALA A 42 -10.03 1.63 -11.98
CA ALA A 42 -9.81 1.20 -10.59
C ALA A 42 -8.48 0.43 -10.46
N ARG A 43 -8.15 -0.38 -11.46
CA ARG A 43 -6.86 -1.08 -11.54
C ARG A 43 -5.69 -0.09 -11.66
N LEU A 44 -5.76 0.88 -12.57
CA LEU A 44 -4.71 1.89 -12.75
C LEU A 44 -4.49 2.72 -11.48
N GLU A 45 -5.57 3.08 -10.80
CA GLU A 45 -5.50 3.83 -9.54
C GLU A 45 -4.87 3.00 -8.41
N ILE A 46 -5.18 1.70 -8.30
CA ILE A 46 -4.50 0.79 -7.36
C ILE A 46 -3.00 0.74 -7.65
N GLU A 47 -2.60 0.57 -8.91
CA GLU A 47 -1.19 0.50 -9.29
C GLU A 47 -0.46 1.81 -8.96
N ARG A 48 -1.11 2.96 -9.18
CA ARG A 48 -0.59 4.29 -8.81
C ARG A 48 -0.37 4.38 -7.30
N LEU A 49 -1.38 4.06 -6.50
CA LEU A 49 -1.31 4.11 -5.04
C LEU A 49 -0.24 3.16 -4.46
N LEU A 50 -0.11 1.96 -5.04
CA LEU A 50 0.93 1.01 -4.65
C LEU A 50 2.34 1.53 -4.96
N LYS A 51 2.52 2.20 -6.09
CA LYS A 51 3.80 2.81 -6.47
C LYS A 51 4.18 3.97 -5.55
N GLU A 52 3.22 4.79 -5.14
CA GLU A 52 3.46 5.84 -4.15
C GLU A 52 3.81 5.25 -2.77
N LEU A 53 3.10 4.19 -2.35
CA LEU A 53 3.40 3.47 -1.11
C LEU A 53 4.80 2.84 -1.14
N GLU A 54 5.24 2.32 -2.29
CA GLU A 54 6.61 1.84 -2.50
C GLU A 54 7.65 2.94 -2.28
N GLY A 55 7.39 4.16 -2.76
CA GLY A 55 8.24 5.32 -2.53
C GLY A 55 8.42 5.61 -1.04
N LEU A 56 7.32 5.66 -0.29
CA LEU A 56 7.37 5.89 1.16
C LEU A 56 8.11 4.79 1.92
N TYR A 57 7.90 3.52 1.55
CA TYR A 57 8.66 2.44 2.17
C TYR A 57 10.16 2.51 1.85
N LYS A 58 10.56 2.97 0.66
CA LYS A 58 11.97 3.23 0.34
C LYS A 58 12.54 4.34 1.22
N GLU A 59 11.83 5.46 1.37
CA GLU A 59 12.26 6.57 2.24
C GLU A 59 12.45 6.11 3.69
N ILE A 60 11.55 5.28 4.20
CA ILE A 60 11.65 4.70 5.54
C ILE A 60 12.84 3.76 5.66
N SER A 61 13.11 2.94 4.63
CA SER A 61 14.25 2.02 4.65
C SER A 61 15.61 2.74 4.67
N MET A 62 15.66 4.01 4.24
CA MET A 62 16.85 4.86 4.29
C MET A 62 16.90 5.74 5.55
N SER A 63 15.87 5.71 6.39
CA SER A 63 15.77 6.54 7.59
C SER A 63 16.36 5.82 8.80
N GLU A 64 17.11 6.54 9.64
CA GLU A 64 17.64 5.98 10.91
C GLU A 64 16.54 5.66 11.93
N LYS A 65 15.38 6.32 11.80
CA LYS A 65 14.19 6.12 12.64
C LYS A 65 12.92 6.32 11.83
N VAL A 66 11.88 5.56 12.16
CA VAL A 66 10.52 5.80 11.64
C VAL A 66 9.86 6.92 12.44
N SER A 67 9.43 7.97 11.77
CA SER A 67 8.70 9.09 12.38
C SER A 67 7.19 8.81 12.45
N GLU A 68 6.49 9.45 13.39
CA GLU A 68 5.01 9.38 13.45
C GLU A 68 4.35 9.89 12.17
N GLU A 69 4.96 10.87 11.50
CA GLU A 69 4.43 11.44 10.26
C GLU A 69 4.45 10.40 9.13
N GLN A 70 5.57 9.67 8.97
CA GLN A 70 5.68 8.57 8.01
C GLN A 70 4.65 7.45 8.30
N ILE A 71 4.41 7.15 9.57
CA ILE A 71 3.37 6.17 9.97
C ILE A 71 1.99 6.68 9.57
N LYS A 72 1.66 7.95 9.84
CA LYS A 72 0.38 8.55 9.44
C LYS A 72 0.19 8.53 7.93
N GLU A 73 1.22 8.89 7.17
CA GLU A 73 1.17 8.89 5.70
C GLU A 73 0.86 7.50 5.15
N ILE A 74 1.53 6.46 5.63
CA ILE A 74 1.25 5.06 5.22
C ILE A 74 -0.17 4.64 5.61
N LEU A 75 -0.60 4.98 6.83
CA LEU A 75 -1.95 4.64 7.28
C LEU A 75 -3.02 5.35 6.45
N ALA A 76 -2.75 6.53 5.90
CA ALA A 76 -3.66 7.21 4.97
C ALA A 76 -3.86 6.44 3.64
N TYR A 77 -2.90 5.62 3.20
CA TYR A 77 -3.09 4.75 2.03
C TYR A 77 -4.16 3.69 2.25
N ARG A 78 -4.44 3.30 3.49
CA ARG A 78 -5.57 2.41 3.81
C ARG A 78 -6.87 3.01 3.30
N GLU A 79 -7.13 4.27 3.60
CA GLU A 79 -8.37 4.95 3.22
C GLU A 79 -8.46 5.16 1.71
N LYS A 80 -7.35 5.57 1.07
CA LYS A 80 -7.28 5.71 -0.39
C LYS A 80 -7.58 4.39 -1.10
N LEU A 81 -6.95 3.29 -0.67
CA LEU A 81 -7.13 1.96 -1.26
C LEU A 81 -8.54 1.42 -1.03
N VAL A 82 -9.10 1.58 0.17
CA VAL A 82 -10.49 1.17 0.48
C VAL A 82 -11.48 1.92 -0.38
N LYS A 83 -11.28 3.23 -0.59
CA LYS A 83 -12.13 4.05 -1.44
C LYS A 83 -12.14 3.58 -2.90
N VAL A 84 -11.00 3.11 -3.43
CA VAL A 84 -10.92 2.59 -4.80
C VAL A 84 -11.57 1.21 -4.93
N VAL A 85 -11.46 0.37 -3.90
CA VAL A 85 -11.99 -1.01 -3.93
C VAL A 85 -13.51 -1.05 -3.69
N TYR A 86 -14.03 -0.24 -2.76
CA TYR A 86 -15.40 -0.31 -2.28
C TYR A 86 -16.25 0.93 -2.56
N GLY A 87 -15.66 1.97 -3.16
CA GLY A 87 -16.35 3.22 -3.51
C GLY A 87 -16.94 3.22 -4.90
#